data_AF-A0A1V5A8S9-F1
#
_entry.id   AF-A0A1V5A8S9-F1
#
_cell.length_a   1.000
_cell.length_b   1.000
_cell.length_c   1.000
_cell.angle_alpha   90.00
_cell.angle_beta   90.00
_cell.angle_gamma   90.00
#
_symmetry.space_group_name_H-M   'P 1'
#
loop_
_entity.id
_entity.type
_entity.pdbx_description
1 polymer ?
#
loop_
_entity_poly.entity_id
_entity_poly.type
_entity_poly.pdbx_seq_one_letter_code
_entity_poly.pdbx_strand_id
1 'polypeptide(L)'
;MIDLVIHALVIAGLVASALMVFHFRDLLAAALAAGFFSFLISLEFYILQAPDVAISQAAIGAGLTTAIFIIAIRATTRYEGGQP
;
A
#
# COMPACT_ATOMS: atom_id res chain seq x y z
N MET A 1 5.94 -22.85 12.92
CA MET A 1 5.40 -23.26 11.60
C MET A 1 4.32 -22.30 11.13
N ILE A 2 3.35 -21.94 11.98
CA ILE A 2 2.30 -20.96 11.66
C ILE A 2 2.89 -19.59 11.31
N ASP A 3 3.90 -19.12 12.05
CA ASP A 3 4.56 -17.82 11.80
C ASP A 3 5.16 -17.73 10.40
N LEU A 4 5.81 -18.81 9.94
CA LEU A 4 6.38 -18.90 8.59
C LEU A 4 5.30 -18.79 7.51
N VAL A 5 4.14 -19.43 7.73
CA VAL A 5 3.01 -19.39 6.80
C VAL A 5 2.43 -17.98 6.73
N ILE A 6 2.29 -17.31 7.88
CA ILE A 6 1.81 -15.93 7.93
C ILE A 6 2.77 -14.99 7.20
N HIS A 7 4.07 -15.10 7.47
CA HIS A 7 5.10 -14.27 6.82
C HIS A 7 5.10 -14.48 5.29
N ALA A 8 5.04 -15.74 4.84
CA ALA A 8 4.96 -16.07 3.42
C ALA A 8 3.69 -15.49 2.75
N LEU A 9 2.55 -15.51 3.45
CA LEU A 9 1.29 -14.95 2.95
C LEU A 9 1.36 -13.42 2.85
N VAL A 10 1.93 -12.74 3.86
CA VAL A 10 2.11 -11.28 3.85
C VAL A 10 3.03 -10.87 2.71
N ILE A 11 4.17 -11.54 2.53
CA ILE A 11 5.10 -11.27 1.41
C ILE A 11 4.41 -11.52 0.07
N ALA A 12 3.66 -12.62 -0.09
CA ALA A 12 2.89 -12.87 -1.30
C ALA A 12 1.87 -11.74 -1.57
N GLY A 13 1.20 -11.24 -0.53
CA GLY A 13 0.31 -10.08 -0.60
C GLY A 13 1.03 -8.78 -0.99
N LEU A 14 2.25 -8.56 -0.51
CA LEU A 14 3.09 -7.42 -0.88
C LEU A 14 3.43 -7.46 -2.37
N VAL A 15 3.85 -8.61 -2.88
CA VAL A 15 4.13 -8.77 -4.32
C VAL A 15 2.86 -8.56 -5.15
N ALA A 16 1.74 -9.17 -4.74
CA ALA A 16 0.47 -9.03 -5.46
C ALA A 16 -0.01 -7.57 -5.50
N SER A 17 0.05 -6.85 -4.37
CA SER A 17 -0.35 -5.45 -4.30
C SER A 17 0.59 -4.53 -5.10
N ALA A 18 1.90 -4.79 -5.11
CA ALA A 18 2.84 -4.07 -5.97
C ALA A 18 2.52 -4.26 -7.46
N LEU A 19 2.17 -5.48 -7.88
CA LEU A 19 1.74 -5.76 -9.25
C LEU A 19 0.42 -5.04 -9.60
N MET A 20 -0.52 -4.99 -8.65
CA MET A 20 -1.79 -4.27 -8.84
C MET A 20 -1.55 -2.76 -9.04
N VAL A 21 -0.68 -2.14 -8.24
CA VAL A 21 -0.31 -0.72 -8.40
C VAL A 21 0.21 -0.44 -9.81
N PHE A 22 1.06 -1.33 -10.35
CA PHE A 22 1.60 -1.17 -11.70
C PHE A 22 0.56 -1.36 -12.82
N HIS A 23 -0.46 -2.20 -12.59
CA HIS A 23 -1.46 -2.51 -13.62
C HIS A 23 -2.61 -1.50 -13.68
N PHE A 24 -2.87 -0.76 -12.60
CA PHE A 24 -3.99 0.17 -12.54
C PHE A 24 -3.73 1.46 -13.32
N ARG A 25 -4.53 1.68 -14.37
CA ARG A 25 -4.56 2.94 -15.13
C ARG A 25 -5.35 4.07 -14.45
N ASP A 26 -6.27 3.72 -13.54
CA ASP A 26 -6.92 4.68 -12.65
C ASP A 26 -5.96 4.98 -11.50
N LEU A 27 -5.45 6.21 -11.46
CA LEU A 27 -4.49 6.68 -10.45
C LEU A 27 -5.08 6.61 -9.05
N LEU A 28 -6.40 6.73 -8.90
CA LEU A 28 -7.06 6.57 -7.60
C LEU A 28 -7.00 5.11 -7.15
N ALA A 29 -7.26 4.16 -8.06
CA ALA A 29 -7.13 2.74 -7.76
C ALA A 29 -5.67 2.35 -7.46
N ALA A 30 -4.71 2.90 -8.21
CA ALA A 30 -3.29 2.73 -7.95
C ALA A 30 -2.88 3.28 -6.58
N ALA A 31 -3.35 4.47 -6.19
CA ALA A 31 -3.08 5.06 -4.88
C ALA A 31 -3.68 4.23 -3.73
N LEU A 32 -4.90 3.70 -3.89
CA LEU A 32 -5.51 2.80 -2.89
C LEU A 32 -4.74 1.47 -2.77
N ALA A 33 -4.30 0.91 -3.90
CA ALA A 33 -3.48 -0.30 -3.91
C ALA A 33 -2.11 -0.06 -3.23
N ALA A 34 -1.52 1.11 -3.41
CA ALA A 34 -0.28 1.51 -2.73
C ALA A 34 -0.50 1.72 -1.21
N GLY A 35 -1.66 2.23 -0.81
CA GLY A 35 -2.08 2.30 0.59
C GLY A 35 -2.22 0.92 1.23
N PHE A 36 -2.82 -0.04 0.50
CA PHE A 36 -2.93 -1.43 0.94
C PHE A 36 -1.56 -2.12 1.04
N PHE A 37 -0.66 -1.88 0.08
CA PHE A 37 0.73 -2.33 0.17
C PHE A 37 1.42 -1.79 1.44
N SER A 38 1.23 -0.51 1.75
CA SER A 38 1.79 0.11 2.98
C SER A 38 1.22 -0.49 4.26
N PHE A 39 -0.06 -0.86 4.26
CA PHE A 39 -0.69 -1.59 5.37
C PHE A 39 -0.06 -2.97 5.58
N LEU A 40 0.19 -3.72 4.50
CA LEU A 40 0.85 -5.03 4.60
C LEU A 40 2.29 -4.91 5.13
N ILE A 41 3.04 -3.85 4.76
CA ILE A 41 4.37 -3.59 5.35
C ILE A 41 4.25 -3.33 6.86
N SER A 42 3.27 -2.54 7.30
CA SER A 42 3.07 -2.28 8.73
C SER A 42 2.79 -3.58 9.51
N LEU A 43 1.97 -4.47 8.92
CA LEU A 43 1.72 -5.80 9.49
C LEU A 43 3.01 -6.63 9.58
N GLU A 44 3.87 -6.56 8.57
CA GLU A 44 5.16 -7.25 8.57
C GLU A 44 6.09 -6.75 9.69
N PHE A 45 6.18 -5.43 9.89
CA PHE A 45 6.97 -4.86 10.98
C PHE A 45 6.44 -5.27 12.35
N TYR A 46 5.12 -5.42 12.49
CA TYR A 46 4.53 -5.94 13.72
C TYR A 46 4.95 -7.40 13.99
N ILE A 47 4.92 -8.26 12.96
CA ILE A 47 5.36 -9.66 13.05
C ILE A 47 6.86 -9.76 13.38
N LEU A 48 7.68 -8.88 12.81
CA LEU A 48 9.11 -8.77 13.09
C LEU A 48 9.43 -8.18 14.48
N GLN A 49 8.43 -8.00 15.35
CA GLN A 49 8.57 -7.44 16.69
C GLN A 49 9.12 -6.01 16.72
N ALA A 50 8.85 -5.22 15.67
CA ALA A 50 9.19 -3.80 15.58
C ALA A 50 7.92 -2.92 15.67
N PRO A 51 7.27 -2.81 16.84
CA PRO A 51 5.97 -2.15 16.98
C PRO A 51 6.03 -0.64 16.72
N ASP A 52 7.11 0.03 17.10
CA ASP A 52 7.27 1.48 16.89
C ASP A 52 7.33 1.83 15.39
N VAL A 53 8.03 1.00 14.62
CA VAL A 53 8.13 1.12 13.17
C VAL A 53 6.80 0.75 12.50
N ALA A 54 6.10 -0.27 13.01
CA ALA A 54 4.79 -0.66 12.51
C ALA A 54 3.76 0.48 12.62
N ILE A 55 3.69 1.14 13.77
CA ILE A 55 2.76 2.25 14.02
C ILE A 55 3.07 3.44 13.11
N SER A 56 4.35 3.82 12.99
CA SER A 56 4.76 4.92 12.11
C SER A 56 4.48 4.61 10.64
N GLN A 57 4.71 3.38 10.20
CA GLN A 57 4.41 2.95 8.84
C GLN A 57 2.90 2.96 8.53
N ALA A 58 2.05 2.55 9.48
CA ALA A 58 0.61 2.63 9.33
C ALA A 58 0.13 4.08 9.20
N ALA A 59 0.62 4.98 10.06
CA ALA A 59 0.24 6.38 10.06
C ALA A 59 0.72 7.11 8.79
N ILE A 60 1.98 6.92 8.41
CA ILE A 60 2.59 7.65 7.29
C ILE A 60 2.24 6.96 5.96
N GLY A 61 2.56 5.69 5.80
CA GLY A 61 2.43 4.98 4.53
C GLY A 61 0.97 4.75 4.14
N ALA A 62 0.19 4.10 5.02
CA ALA A 62 -1.20 3.79 4.70
C ALA A 62 -2.13 5.01 4.85
N GLY A 63 -1.88 5.88 5.84
CA GLY A 63 -2.69 7.08 6.10
C GLY A 63 -2.29 8.30 5.27
N LEU A 64 -1.17 8.94 5.66
CA LEU A 64 -0.77 10.24 5.16
C LEU A 64 -0.42 10.24 3.67
N THR A 65 0.40 9.30 3.22
CA THR A 65 0.82 9.20 1.82
C THR A 65 -0.38 8.93 0.91
N THR A 66 -1.28 8.02 1.29
CA THR A 66 -2.53 7.76 0.56
C THR A 66 -3.40 9.01 0.48
N ALA A 67 -3.59 9.73 1.60
CA ALA A 67 -4.38 10.96 1.62
C ALA A 67 -3.78 12.05 0.72
N ILE A 68 -2.46 12.24 0.77
CA ILE A 68 -1.76 13.20 -0.09
C ILE A 68 -1.93 12.83 -1.56
N PHE A 69 -1.76 11.56 -1.94
CA PHE A 69 -1.97 11.14 -3.33
C PHE A 69 -3.42 11.36 -3.79
N ILE A 70 -4.41 11.06 -2.95
CA ILE A 70 -5.82 11.32 -3.28
C ILE A 70 -6.06 12.82 -3.51
N ILE A 71 -5.50 13.70 -2.66
CA ILE A 71 -5.61 15.15 -2.83
C ILE A 71 -4.93 15.60 -4.13
N ALA A 72 -3.73 15.08 -4.42
CA ALA A 72 -3.00 15.40 -5.65
C ALA A 72 -3.75 14.94 -6.91
N ILE A 73 -4.31 13.74 -6.90
CA ILE A 73 -5.12 13.21 -8.01
C ILE A 73 -6.38 14.06 -8.22
N ARG A 74 -7.03 14.49 -7.15
CA ARG A 74 -8.18 15.41 -7.23
C ARG A 74 -7.82 16.77 -7.83
N ALA A 75 -6.59 17.25 -7.61
CA ALA A 75 -6.10 18.51 -8.15
C ALA A 75 -5.54 18.40 -9.57
N THR A 76 -5.38 17.18 -10.10
CA THR A 76 -4.77 16.91 -11.41
C THR A 76 -5.70 16.08 -12.29
N THR A 77 -5.33 14.84 -12.61
CA THR A 77 -6.08 13.95 -13.49
C THR A 77 -6.18 12.58 -12.85
N ARG A 78 -7.31 11.88 -13.07
CA ARG A 78 -7.55 10.56 -12.49
C ARG A 78 -7.02 9.39 -13.32
N TYR A 79 -6.96 9.54 -14.64
CA TYR A 79 -6.54 8.46 -15.54
C TYR A 79 -5.20 8.76 -16.18
N GLU A 80 -4.34 7.74 -16.25
CA GLU A 80 -3.09 7.82 -16.97
C GLU A 80 -3.33 8.12 -18.46
N GLY A 81 -2.75 9.21 -18.97
CA GLY A 81 -2.94 9.64 -20.36
C GLY A 81 -4.26 10.35 -20.67
N GLY A 82 -5.10 10.63 -19.67
CA GLY A 82 -6.34 11.41 -19.84
C GLY A 82 -7.47 10.70 -20.58
N GLN A 83 -7.37 9.39 -20.80
CA GLN A 83 -8.42 8.57 -21.41
C GLN A 83 -9.02 7.64 -20.34
N PRO A 84 -10.36 7.60 -20.17
CA PRO A 84 -11.04 6.76 -19.19
C PRO A 84 -10.95 5.26 -19.51
#